data_AF-A0A9X8N092-F1
#
_entry.id   AF-A0A9X8N092-F1
#
_cell.length_a   1.000
_cell.length_b   1.000
_cell.length_c   1.000
_cell.angle_alpha   90.00
_cell.angle_beta   90.00
_cell.angle_gamma   90.00
#
_symmetry.space_group_name_H-M   'P 1'
#
loop_
_entity.id
_entity.type
_entity.pdbx_description
1 polymer ?
#
loop_
_entity_poly.entity_id
_entity_poly.type
_entity_poly.pdbx_seq_one_letter_code
_entity_poly.pdbx_strand_id
1 'polypeptide(L)' 'MSIMPWTIERIREALASPSLARRFDDEMDRAPADERPQVFAKWQRIAGGLRATGDH' A
#
# COMPACT_ATOMS: atom_id res chain seq x y z
N MET A 1 19.46 -7.60 6.94
CA MET A 1 18.52 -7.00 5.95
C MET A 1 17.40 -6.36 6.74
N SER A 2 17.37 -5.03 6.85
CA SER A 2 16.27 -4.35 7.56
C SER A 2 15.03 -4.37 6.67
N ILE A 3 14.33 -5.51 6.69
CA ILE A 3 12.96 -5.65 6.19
C ILE A 3 12.05 -4.86 7.13
N MET A 4 12.13 -3.53 7.07
CA MET A 4 11.18 -2.71 7.79
C MET A 4 9.77 -3.15 7.37
N PRO A 5 8.88 -3.43 8.32
CA PRO A 5 7.54 -3.88 7.99
C PRO A 5 6.84 -2.83 7.13
N TRP A 6 6.10 -3.29 6.12
CA TRP A 6 5.21 -2.40 5.40
C TRP A 6 4.13 -1.93 6.37
N THR A 7 4.04 -0.61 6.55
CA THR A 7 3.01 0.07 7.33
C THR A 7 2.08 0.85 6.40
N ILE A 8 0.92 1.26 6.90
CA ILE A 8 -0.02 2.14 6.17
C ILE A 8 0.69 3.39 5.63
N GLU A 9 1.54 4.01 6.45
CA GLU A 9 2.33 5.19 6.06
C GLU A 9 3.30 4.86 4.93
N ARG A 10 4.06 3.75 5.03
CA ARG A 10 4.99 3.32 3.98
C ARG A 10 4.31 3.02 2.65
N ILE A 11 3.13 2.40 2.68
CA ILE A 11 2.33 2.16 1.47
C ILE A 11 1.91 3.51 0.89
N ARG A 12 1.35 4.43 1.70
CA ARG A 12 0.94 5.76 1.25
C ARG A 12 2.10 6.57 0.64
N GLU A 13 3.27 6.57 1.27
CA GLU A 13 4.48 7.21 0.75
C GLU A 13 4.90 6.61 -0.59
N ALA A 14 4.93 5.28 -0.69
CA ALA A 14 5.33 4.55 -1.88
C ALA A 14 4.38 4.73 -3.08
N LEU A 15 3.09 4.99 -2.81
CA LEU A 15 2.12 5.29 -3.85
C LEU A 15 2.38 6.65 -4.51
N ALA A 16 3.03 7.59 -3.80
CA ALA A 16 3.42 8.93 -4.25
C ALA A 16 2.30 9.77 -4.90
N SER A 17 1.05 9.30 -4.84
CA SER A 17 -0.10 9.82 -5.56
C SER A 17 -1.29 9.96 -4.61
N PRO A 18 -1.82 11.18 -4.40
CA PRO A 18 -2.92 11.40 -3.46
C PRO A 18 -4.17 10.61 -3.84
N SER A 19 -4.42 10.40 -5.13
CA SER A 19 -5.54 9.59 -5.63
C SER A 19 -5.43 8.11 -5.26
N LEU A 20 -4.22 7.55 -5.31
CA LEU A 20 -3.97 6.15 -4.92
C LEU A 20 -4.03 5.99 -3.41
N ALA A 21 -3.45 6.93 -2.65
CA ALA A 21 -3.54 6.95 -1.20
C ALA A 21 -5.00 7.02 -0.73
N ARG A 22 -5.85 7.82 -1.39
CA ARG A 22 -7.28 7.89 -1.10
C ARG A 22 -8.02 6.59 -1.42
N ARG A 23 -7.69 5.93 -2.52
CA ARG A 23 -8.25 4.61 -2.87
C ARG A 23 -7.87 3.53 -1.87
N PHE A 24 -6.61 3.51 -1.43
CA PHE A 24 -6.15 2.60 -0.39
C PHE A 24 -6.95 2.78 0.90
N ASP A 25 -7.16 4.02 1.32
CA ASP A 25 -7.92 4.34 2.53
C ASP A 25 -9.39 3.93 2.41
N ASP A 26 -10.04 4.22 1.27
CA ASP A 26 -11.44 3.85 1.03
C ASP A 26 -11.61 2.32 0.93
N GLU A 27 -10.68 1.59 0.32
CA GLU A 27 -10.72 0.12 0.31
C GLU A 27 -10.48 -0.48 1.71
N MET A 28 -9.57 0.09 2.50
CA MET A 28 -9.29 -0.38 3.87
C MET A 28 -10.44 -0.08 4.84
N ASP A 29 -11.08 1.08 4.70
CA ASP A 29 -12.24 1.51 5.50
C ASP A 29 -13.46 0.63 5.20
N ARG A 30 -13.74 0.38 3.92
CA ARG A 30 -14.88 -0.44 3.46
C ARG A 30 -14.68 -1.94 3.67
N ALA A 31 -13.44 -2.41 3.74
CA ALA A 31 -13.17 -3.84 3.90
C ALA A 31 -13.51 -4.32 5.33
N PRO A 32 -14.21 -5.47 5.46
CA PRO A 32 -14.38 -6.13 6.74
C PRO A 32 -13.03 -6.59 7.30
N ALA A 33 -12.95 -6.79 8.61
CA ALA A 33 -11.69 -7.06 9.32
C ALA A 33 -10.93 -8.28 8.76
N ASP A 34 -11.65 -9.31 8.31
CA ASP A 34 -11.11 -10.51 7.67
C ASP A 34 -10.50 -10.27 6.28
N GLU A 35 -10.93 -9.21 5.57
CA GLU A 35 -10.45 -8.86 4.23
C GLU A 35 -9.42 -7.72 4.24
N ARG A 36 -9.37 -6.91 5.29
CA ARG A 36 -8.34 -5.86 5.48
C ARG A 36 -6.90 -6.34 5.26
N PRO A 37 -6.44 -7.50 5.78
CA PRO A 37 -5.08 -7.96 5.50
C PRO A 37 -4.87 -8.32 4.01
N GLN A 38 -5.91 -8.76 3.30
CA GLN A 38 -5.83 -9.06 1.87
C GLN A 38 -5.73 -7.78 1.03
N VAL A 39 -6.55 -6.78 1.36
CA VAL A 39 -6.47 -5.43 0.77
C VAL A 39 -5.10 -4.82 1.03
N PHE A 40 -4.61 -4.90 2.27
CA PHE A 40 -3.27 -4.42 2.62
C PHE A 40 -2.17 -5.10 1.78
N ALA A 41 -2.20 -6.43 1.67
CA ALA A 41 -1.22 -7.18 0.88
C ALA A 41 -1.24 -6.83 -0.63
N LYS A 42 -2.43 -6.58 -1.20
CA LYS A 42 -2.60 -6.10 -2.58
C LYS A 42 -1.89 -4.76 -2.76
N TRP A 43 -2.17 -3.79 -1.89
CA TRP A 43 -1.58 -2.45 -1.97
C TRP A 43 -0.08 -2.44 -1.66
N GLN A 44 0.38 -3.34 -0.78
CA GLN A 44 1.82 -3.57 -0.55
C GLN A 44 2.54 -3.99 -1.84
N ARG A 45 1.96 -4.89 -2.64
CA ARG A 45 2.56 -5.32 -3.91
C ARG A 45 2.58 -4.19 -4.95
N ILE A 46 1.50 -3.41 -5.05
CA ILE A 46 1.43 -2.25 -5.95
C ILE A 46 2.50 -1.23 -5.57
N ALA A 47 2.56 -0.85 -4.30
CA ALA A 47 3.57 0.06 -3.77
C ALA A 47 5.00 -0.44 -4.00
N GLY A 48 5.26 -1.73 -3.79
CA GLY A 48 6.55 -2.36 -4.11
C GLY A 48 6.91 -2.27 -5.58
N GLY A 49 5.95 -2.51 -6.48
CA GLY A 49 6.14 -2.39 -7.93
C GLY A 49 6.41 -0.96 -8.39
N LEU A 50 5.72 0.02 -7.81
CA LEU A 50 5.95 1.45 -8.09
C LEU A 50 7.35 1.89 -7.66
N ARG A 51 7.79 1.48 -6.46
CA ARG A 51 9.16 1.77 -5.99
C ARG A 51 10.24 1.11 -6.84
N ALA A 52 9.98 -0.10 -7.35
CA ALA A 52 10.91 -0.78 -8.26
C ALA A 52 10.92 -0.15 -9.67
N THR A 53 9.81 0.46 -10.10
CA THR A 53 9.69 1.12 -11.42
C THR A 53 10.33 2.51 -11.44
N GLY A 54 10.38 3.21 -10.30
CA GLY A 54 11.06 4.51 -10.18
C GLY A 54 12.58 4.43 -10.05
N ASP A 55 13.16 3.22 -10.00
CA ASP A 55 14.60 2.93 -9.98
C ASP A 55 15.05 2.43 -11.38
N HIS A 56 14.85 3.24 -12.41
CA HIS A 56 15.40 3.05 -13.76
C HIS A 56 15.53 4.41 -14.46
#